data_AF-A0A8U0M5B4-F1
#
_entry.id   AF-A0A8U0M5B4-F1
#
_cell.length_a   1.000
_cell.length_b   1.000
_cell.length_c   1.000
_cell.angle_alpha   90.00
_cell.angle_beta   90.00
_cell.angle_gamma   90.00
#
_symmetry.space_group_name_H-M   'P 1'
#
loop_
_entity.id
_entity.type
_entity.pdbx_description
1 polymer ?
#
loop_
_entity_poly.entity_id
_entity_poly.type
_entity_poly.pdbx_seq_one_letter_code
_entity_poly.pdbx_strand_id
1 'polypeptide(L)'
;MFDLNPLNLTDAPMQHFAMLVVAMILGFIIGLISQRQTIRQLEAEHDRVEADLIDWQNRPVRLVNTSDDEETNTLNRIAVRAQALNFDRIGRATPTEADDLKKISGVGPFLEKKLNTIGIYTFAQIARFSPEDEDLVNDIIEYFPGRIVRDRWVSQATELTKK
;
A
#
# COMPACT_ATOMS: atom_id res chain seq x y z
N MET A 1 -30.63 -82.25 15.46
CA MET A 1 -30.74 -81.22 16.51
C MET A 1 -29.32 -80.74 16.78
N PHE A 2 -28.92 -79.63 16.15
CA PHE A 2 -27.57 -79.05 16.25
C PHE A 2 -27.72 -77.71 16.98
N ASP A 3 -27.38 -77.68 18.25
CA ASP A 3 -27.25 -76.44 19.02
C ASP A 3 -25.86 -75.85 18.72
N LEU A 4 -25.78 -75.06 17.65
CA LEU A 4 -24.66 -74.15 17.44
C LEU A 4 -25.05 -72.82 18.08
N ASN A 5 -24.93 -72.75 19.41
CA ASN A 5 -24.97 -71.48 20.13
C ASN A 5 -23.57 -70.84 20.03
N PRO A 6 -23.36 -69.79 19.21
CA PRO A 6 -22.05 -69.20 18.96
C PRO A 6 -21.47 -68.42 20.15
N LEU A 7 -22.20 -68.33 21.28
CA LEU A 7 -21.83 -67.55 22.46
C LEU A 7 -21.12 -68.36 23.55
N ASN A 8 -20.84 -69.66 23.35
CA ASN A 8 -20.19 -70.50 24.37
C ASN A 8 -19.00 -71.31 23.82
N LEU A 9 -18.10 -70.63 23.10
CA LEU A 9 -16.76 -71.14 22.85
C LEU A 9 -15.85 -70.68 24.00
N THR A 10 -15.24 -71.63 24.71
CA THR A 10 -14.41 -71.42 25.92
C THR A 10 -13.22 -70.47 25.70
N ASP A 11 -12.91 -70.13 24.45
CA ASP A 11 -11.80 -69.28 24.02
C ASP A 11 -12.21 -67.83 23.65
N ALA A 12 -13.50 -67.49 23.71
CA ALA A 12 -14.02 -66.15 23.38
C ALA A 12 -13.33 -64.98 24.13
N PRO A 13 -13.10 -65.03 25.47
CA PRO A 13 -12.42 -63.92 26.15
C PRO A 13 -10.96 -63.75 25.71
N MET A 14 -10.27 -64.84 25.39
CA MET A 14 -8.90 -64.82 24.88
C MET A 14 -8.84 -64.24 23.46
N GLN A 15 -9.84 -64.53 22.62
CA GLN A 15 -9.95 -63.97 21.27
C GLN A 15 -10.27 -62.46 21.29
N HIS A 16 -11.15 -62.00 22.17
CA HIS A 16 -11.41 -60.56 22.34
C HIS A 16 -10.18 -59.81 22.82
N PHE A 17 -9.40 -60.38 23.74
CA PHE A 17 -8.13 -59.81 24.18
C PHE A 17 -7.12 -59.73 23.02
N ALA A 18 -7.00 -60.79 22.22
CA ALA A 18 -6.13 -60.80 21.04
C ALA A 18 -6.54 -59.71 20.01
N MET A 19 -7.84 -59.53 19.76
CA MET A 19 -8.33 -58.47 18.87
C MET A 19 -8.03 -57.07 19.41
N LEU A 20 -8.11 -56.84 20.72
CA LEU A 20 -7.75 -55.55 21.34
C LEU A 20 -6.27 -55.21 21.15
N VAL A 21 -5.38 -56.19 21.32
CA VAL A 21 -3.94 -56.00 21.12
C VAL A 21 -3.63 -55.68 19.65
N VAL A 22 -4.25 -56.40 18.71
CA VAL A 22 -4.09 -56.13 17.27
C VAL A 22 -4.61 -54.74 16.90
N ALA A 23 -5.77 -54.34 17.42
CA ALA A 23 -6.33 -53.01 17.17
C ALA A 23 -5.44 -51.89 17.74
N MET A 24 -4.84 -52.10 18.92
CA MET A 24 -3.90 -51.14 19.51
C MET A 24 -2.63 -51.00 18.67
N ILE A 25 -2.06 -52.12 18.19
CA ILE A 25 -0.87 -52.11 17.32
C ILE A 25 -1.18 -51.43 15.99
N LEU A 26 -2.31 -51.74 15.35
CA LEU A 26 -2.72 -51.11 14.10
C LEU A 26 -2.97 -49.61 14.28
N GLY A 27 -3.65 -49.20 15.34
CA GLY A 27 -3.86 -47.80 15.67
C GLY A 27 -2.54 -47.05 15.91
N PHE A 28 -1.60 -47.67 16.62
CA PHE A 28 -0.28 -47.11 16.86
C PHE A 28 0.53 -46.95 15.57
N ILE A 29 0.51 -47.95 14.68
CA ILE A 29 1.19 -47.90 13.37
C ILE A 29 0.58 -46.80 12.49
N ILE A 30 -0.74 -46.74 12.39
CA ILE A 30 -1.45 -45.71 11.60
C ILE A 30 -1.14 -44.31 12.16
N GLY A 31 -1.13 -44.15 13.49
CA GLY A 31 -0.77 -42.89 14.15
C GLY A 31 0.66 -42.42 13.84
N LEU A 32 1.63 -43.34 13.93
CA LEU A 32 3.04 -43.05 13.57
C LEU A 32 3.20 -42.69 12.09
N ILE A 33 2.43 -43.31 11.19
CA ILE A 33 2.44 -42.99 9.76
C ILE A 33 1.82 -41.61 9.50
N SER A 34 0.69 -41.30 10.15
CA SER A 34 0.00 -40.01 10.00
C SER A 34 0.87 -38.84 10.49
N GLN A 35 1.51 -38.97 11.65
CA GLN A 35 2.42 -37.94 12.17
C GLN A 35 3.59 -37.65 11.22
N ARG A 36 4.12 -38.69 10.55
CA ARG A 36 5.16 -38.52 9.53
C ARG A 36 4.67 -37.77 8.31
N GLN A 37 3.38 -37.85 7.96
CA GLN A 37 2.81 -37.09 6.84
C GLN A 37 2.70 -35.60 7.17
N THR A 38 2.28 -35.26 8.39
CA THR A 38 2.18 -33.86 8.84
C THR A 38 3.55 -33.18 8.90
N ILE A 39 4.58 -33.88 9.40
CA ILE A 39 5.95 -33.35 9.42
C ILE A 39 6.45 -33.06 7.99
N ARG A 40 6.22 -33.97 7.04
CA ARG A 40 6.58 -33.76 5.64
C ARG A 40 5.86 -32.59 4.99
N GLN A 41 4.61 -32.32 5.39
CA GLN A 41 3.87 -31.15 4.91
C GLN A 41 4.47 -29.85 5.43
N LEU A 42 4.85 -29.81 6.72
CA LEU A 42 5.50 -28.66 7.33
C LEU A 42 6.89 -28.40 6.75
N GLU A 43 7.69 -29.45 6.52
CA GLU A 43 8.99 -29.35 5.86
C GLU A 43 8.85 -28.80 4.43
N ALA A 44 7.87 -29.28 3.66
CA ALA A 44 7.61 -28.79 2.31
C ALA A 44 7.12 -27.32 2.29
N GLU A 45 6.41 -26.87 3.33
CA GLU A 45 6.01 -25.47 3.46
C GLU A 45 7.20 -24.57 3.80
N HIS A 46 8.08 -25.03 4.69
CA HIS A 46 9.33 -24.34 5.02
C HIS A 46 10.21 -24.16 3.78
N ASP A 47 10.43 -25.23 3.01
CA ASP A 47 11.27 -25.20 1.80
C ASP A 47 10.72 -24.26 0.73
N ARG A 48 9.39 -24.17 0.60
CA ARG A 48 8.73 -23.22 -0.33
C ARG A 48 8.96 -21.78 0.07
N VAL A 49 8.76 -21.47 1.36
CA VAL A 49 8.97 -20.11 1.87
C VAL A 49 10.44 -19.70 1.75
N GLU A 50 11.36 -20.62 2.02
CA GLU A 50 12.80 -20.38 1.85
C GLU A 50 13.17 -20.14 0.37
N ALA A 51 12.59 -20.90 -0.56
CA ALA A 51 12.76 -20.65 -1.99
C ALA A 51 12.21 -19.28 -2.43
N ASP A 52 11.05 -18.88 -1.92
CA ASP A 52 10.45 -17.56 -2.20
C ASP A 52 11.31 -16.42 -1.62
N LEU A 53 11.94 -16.61 -0.47
CA LEU A 53 12.89 -15.66 0.13
C LEU A 53 14.15 -15.52 -0.72
N ILE A 54 14.71 -16.63 -1.21
CA ILE A 54 15.88 -16.64 -2.09
C ILE A 54 15.55 -15.96 -3.43
N ASP A 55 14.36 -16.20 -3.97
CA ASP A 55 13.87 -15.53 -5.17
C ASP A 55 13.69 -14.03 -4.91
N TRP A 56 13.06 -13.62 -3.80
CA TRP A 56 12.91 -12.21 -3.43
C TRP A 56 14.27 -11.49 -3.30
N GLN A 57 15.25 -12.13 -2.66
CA GLN A 57 16.59 -11.59 -2.48
C GLN A 57 17.36 -11.43 -3.80
N ASN A 58 17.13 -12.33 -4.76
CA ASN A 58 17.84 -12.34 -6.05
C ASN A 58 17.05 -11.70 -7.19
N ARG A 59 15.82 -11.23 -6.94
CA ARG A 59 15.07 -10.46 -7.92
C ARG A 59 15.84 -9.18 -8.24
N PRO A 60 16.25 -8.95 -9.50
CA PRO A 60 16.78 -7.66 -9.88
C PRO A 60 15.71 -6.62 -9.55
N VAL A 61 16.10 -5.58 -8.80
CA VAL A 61 15.23 -4.43 -8.53
C VAL A 61 14.67 -4.00 -9.88
N ARG A 62 13.37 -4.24 -10.11
CA ARG A 62 12.70 -3.67 -11.27
C ARG A 62 12.86 -2.17 -11.09
N LEU A 63 13.51 -1.51 -12.04
CA LEU A 63 13.36 -0.08 -12.22
C LEU A 63 11.91 0.15 -12.68
N VAL A 64 10.96 -0.01 -11.75
CA VAL A 64 9.69 0.71 -11.78
C VAL A 64 10.08 2.17 -11.92
N ASN A 65 9.45 2.91 -12.83
CA ASN A 65 9.78 4.31 -13.08
C ASN A 65 9.82 5.07 -11.75
N THR A 66 11.01 5.29 -11.23
CA THR A 66 11.23 5.96 -9.94
C THR A 66 10.76 7.40 -9.98
N SER A 67 10.55 7.96 -11.18
CA SER A 67 9.92 9.27 -11.37
C SER A 67 8.53 9.31 -10.76
N ASP A 68 7.71 8.26 -10.92
CA ASP A 68 6.34 8.23 -10.39
C ASP A 68 6.37 8.08 -8.86
N ASP A 69 7.34 7.34 -8.33
CA ASP A 69 7.54 7.15 -6.90
C ASP A 69 8.07 8.42 -6.21
N GLU A 70 9.05 9.11 -6.82
CA GLU A 70 9.60 10.37 -6.31
C GLU A 70 8.61 11.53 -6.43
N GLU A 71 7.89 11.60 -7.55
CA GLU A 71 6.80 12.55 -7.75
C GLU A 71 5.71 12.32 -6.70
N THR A 72 5.21 11.10 -6.57
CA THR A 72 4.16 10.77 -5.59
C THR A 72 4.61 11.04 -4.16
N ASN A 73 5.85 10.69 -3.80
CA ASN A 73 6.42 11.02 -2.49
C ASN A 73 6.45 12.54 -2.27
N THR A 74 6.88 13.31 -3.27
CA THR A 74 6.87 14.77 -3.20
C THR A 74 5.46 15.31 -3.00
N LEU A 75 4.50 14.87 -3.81
CA LEU A 75 3.10 15.29 -3.70
C LEU A 75 2.51 14.95 -2.33
N ASN A 76 2.80 13.78 -1.78
CA ASN A 76 2.34 13.37 -0.45
C ASN A 76 2.91 14.27 0.65
N ARG A 77 4.20 14.61 0.61
CA ARG A 77 4.81 15.50 1.61
C ARG A 77 4.23 16.90 1.56
N ILE A 78 4.05 17.47 0.38
CA ILE A 78 3.53 18.84 0.25
C ILE A 78 2.04 18.91 0.61
N ALA A 79 1.26 17.84 0.35
CA ALA A 79 -0.15 17.77 0.72
C ALA A 79 -0.36 17.93 2.23
N VAL A 80 0.51 17.30 3.04
CA VAL A 80 0.49 17.44 4.50
C VAL A 80 0.76 18.88 4.94
N ARG A 81 1.58 19.61 4.18
CA ARG A 81 1.96 20.99 4.49
C ARG A 81 0.94 22.03 4.00
N ALA A 82 0.01 21.65 3.12
CA ALA A 82 -1.01 22.54 2.56
C ALA A 82 -1.87 23.22 3.63
N GLN A 83 -2.07 22.56 4.78
CA GLN A 83 -2.83 23.09 5.92
C GLN A 83 -2.25 24.39 6.51
N ALA A 84 -0.99 24.72 6.22
CA ALA A 84 -0.37 25.97 6.67
C ALA A 84 -0.87 27.20 5.88
N LEU A 85 -1.52 27.00 4.73
CA LEU A 85 -2.03 28.08 3.89
C LEU A 85 -3.33 28.65 4.42
N ASN A 86 -3.48 29.97 4.33
CA ASN A 86 -4.69 30.67 4.75
C ASN A 86 -5.74 30.72 3.62
N PHE A 87 -6.51 29.64 3.47
CA PHE A 87 -7.58 29.55 2.47
C PHE A 87 -8.77 30.48 2.72
N ASP A 88 -8.93 31.02 3.93
CA ASP A 88 -9.99 32.00 4.17
C ASP A 88 -9.70 33.33 3.45
N ARG A 89 -8.41 33.64 3.25
CA ARG A 89 -7.96 34.82 2.49
C ARG A 89 -7.69 34.52 1.01
N ILE A 90 -6.95 33.44 0.73
CA ILE A 90 -6.62 33.01 -0.64
C ILE A 90 -7.90 32.65 -1.42
N GLY A 91 -8.88 32.07 -0.72
CA GLY A 91 -10.09 31.51 -1.31
C GLY A 91 -9.97 30.01 -1.54
N ARG A 92 -11.13 29.36 -1.60
CA ARG A 92 -11.26 27.92 -1.87
C ARG A 92 -11.75 27.72 -3.29
N ALA A 93 -11.22 26.71 -3.96
CA ALA A 93 -11.67 26.25 -5.26
C ALA A 93 -11.60 24.72 -5.29
N THR A 94 -12.30 24.14 -6.25
CA THR A 94 -12.33 22.70 -6.48
C THR A 94 -11.65 22.34 -7.80
N PRO A 95 -11.23 21.08 -8.00
CA PRO A 95 -10.63 20.66 -9.26
C PRO A 95 -11.51 20.90 -10.50
N THR A 96 -12.83 20.95 -10.34
CA THR A 96 -13.77 21.24 -11.42
C THR A 96 -13.76 22.69 -11.87
N GLU A 97 -13.24 23.59 -11.03
CA GLU A 97 -13.09 25.02 -11.29
C GLU A 97 -11.64 25.36 -11.70
N ALA A 98 -10.78 24.34 -11.87
CA ALA A 98 -9.36 24.56 -12.08
C ALA A 98 -9.06 25.30 -13.39
N ASP A 99 -8.24 26.33 -13.27
CA ASP A 99 -7.67 27.05 -14.39
C ASP A 99 -6.43 26.33 -14.94
N ASP A 100 -6.04 26.68 -16.16
CA ASP A 100 -4.79 26.25 -16.77
C ASP A 100 -3.61 27.07 -16.23
N LEU A 101 -3.14 26.75 -15.03
CA LEU A 101 -2.11 27.50 -14.30
C LEU A 101 -0.79 27.61 -15.07
N LYS A 102 -0.53 26.69 -16.01
CA LYS A 102 0.62 26.76 -16.93
C LYS A 102 0.66 28.01 -17.81
N LYS A 103 -0.43 28.78 -17.88
CA LYS A 103 -0.43 30.10 -18.54
C LYS A 103 0.42 31.14 -17.81
N ILE A 104 0.74 30.92 -16.52
CA ILE A 104 1.66 31.75 -15.76
C ILE A 104 3.10 31.33 -16.11
N SER A 105 3.93 32.30 -16.51
CA SER A 105 5.34 32.04 -16.80
C SER A 105 6.07 31.48 -15.58
N GLY A 106 6.77 30.36 -15.77
CA GLY A 106 7.45 29.63 -14.69
C GLY A 106 6.65 28.46 -14.12
N VAL A 107 5.34 28.37 -14.40
CA VAL A 107 4.50 27.22 -14.02
C VAL A 107 4.54 26.15 -15.11
N GLY A 108 5.30 25.09 -14.87
CA GLY A 108 5.29 23.89 -15.71
C GLY A 108 4.21 22.88 -15.29
N PRO A 109 3.98 21.80 -16.07
CA PRO A 109 2.97 20.78 -15.77
C PRO A 109 3.10 20.16 -14.37
N PHE A 110 4.33 19.89 -13.93
CA PHE A 110 4.56 19.33 -12.61
C PHE A 110 4.31 20.36 -11.48
N LEU A 111 4.62 21.63 -11.72
CA LEU A 111 4.39 22.69 -10.74
C LEU A 111 2.90 22.98 -10.56
N GLU A 112 2.13 22.96 -11.66
CA GLU A 112 0.67 22.98 -11.63
C GLU A 112 0.12 21.82 -10.81
N LYS A 113 0.64 20.60 -11.00
CA LYS A 113 0.24 19.45 -10.19
C LYS A 113 0.52 19.66 -8.70
N LYS A 114 1.69 20.19 -8.35
CA LYS A 114 2.03 20.53 -6.95
C LYS A 114 1.06 21.56 -6.36
N LEU A 115 0.73 22.61 -7.10
CA LEU A 115 -0.25 23.64 -6.69
C LEU A 115 -1.64 23.03 -6.47
N ASN A 116 -2.10 22.19 -7.41
CA ASN A 116 -3.37 21.48 -7.32
C ASN A 116 -3.41 20.52 -6.11
N THR A 117 -2.30 19.86 -5.80
CA THR A 117 -2.19 19.00 -4.61
C THR A 117 -2.35 19.77 -3.31
N ILE A 118 -1.90 21.02 -3.26
CA ILE A 118 -2.05 21.88 -2.09
C ILE A 118 -3.33 22.73 -2.13
N GLY A 119 -4.27 22.46 -3.04
CA GLY A 119 -5.57 23.14 -3.09
C GLY A 119 -5.60 24.48 -3.81
N ILE A 120 -4.56 24.81 -4.57
CA ILE A 120 -4.50 25.99 -5.43
C ILE A 120 -4.81 25.56 -6.86
N TYR A 121 -6.00 25.92 -7.34
CA TYR A 121 -6.53 25.50 -8.63
C TYR A 121 -6.74 26.66 -9.61
N THR A 122 -6.89 27.89 -9.12
CA THR A 122 -7.36 29.02 -9.94
C THR A 122 -6.40 30.20 -9.96
N PHE A 123 -6.45 31.00 -11.03
CA PHE A 123 -5.76 32.28 -11.10
C PHE A 123 -6.24 33.23 -10.00
N ALA A 124 -7.51 33.16 -9.62
CA ALA A 124 -8.07 34.01 -8.56
C ALA A 124 -7.42 33.76 -7.19
N GLN A 125 -7.07 32.51 -6.88
CA GLN A 125 -6.33 32.18 -5.66
C GLN A 125 -4.92 32.76 -5.69
N ILE A 126 -4.18 32.56 -6.79
CA ILE A 126 -2.80 33.05 -6.94
C ILE A 126 -2.77 34.59 -6.93
N ALA A 127 -3.73 35.25 -7.59
CA ALA A 127 -3.85 36.71 -7.60
C ALA A 127 -4.08 37.32 -6.21
N ARG A 128 -4.51 36.50 -5.23
CA ARG A 128 -4.72 36.90 -3.84
C ARG A 128 -3.56 36.56 -2.94
N PHE A 129 -2.44 36.01 -3.40
CA PHE A 129 -1.30 35.78 -2.51
C PHE A 129 -0.77 37.11 -1.94
N SER A 130 -0.54 37.14 -0.63
CA SER A 130 0.31 38.13 0.02
C SER A 130 1.77 37.68 -0.07
N PRO A 131 2.73 38.57 0.23
CA PRO A 131 4.15 38.20 0.22
C PRO A 131 4.44 36.96 1.08
N GLU A 132 3.75 36.81 2.20
CA GLU A 132 3.88 35.66 3.09
C GLU A 132 3.38 34.36 2.45
N ASP A 133 2.28 34.36 1.67
CA ASP A 133 1.90 33.13 0.97
C ASP A 133 2.78 32.87 -0.25
N GLU A 134 3.30 33.90 -0.93
CA GLU A 134 4.25 33.67 -2.01
C GLU A 134 5.48 32.91 -1.49
N ASP A 135 6.03 33.33 -0.36
CA ASP A 135 7.15 32.66 0.30
C ASP A 135 6.76 31.26 0.81
N LEU A 136 5.61 31.14 1.48
CA LEU A 136 5.14 29.88 2.04
C LEU A 136 4.80 28.85 0.95
N VAL A 137 4.11 29.26 -0.12
CA VAL A 137 3.80 28.40 -1.27
C VAL A 137 5.09 27.99 -1.97
N ASN A 138 6.05 28.91 -2.16
CA ASN A 138 7.34 28.59 -2.79
C ASN A 138 8.09 27.52 -2.00
N ASP A 139 8.08 27.59 -0.67
CA ASP A 139 8.68 26.58 0.22
C ASP A 139 7.90 25.26 0.21
N ILE A 140 6.56 25.31 0.34
CA ILE A 140 5.71 24.12 0.37
C ILE A 140 5.84 23.32 -0.92
N ILE A 141 5.80 23.96 -2.10
CA ILE A 141 5.92 23.23 -3.38
C ILE A 141 7.37 22.85 -3.71
N GLU A 142 8.31 23.09 -2.79
CA GLU A 142 9.74 22.81 -2.95
C GLU A 142 10.29 23.41 -4.27
N TYR A 143 9.92 24.67 -4.56
CA TYR A 143 10.43 25.41 -5.72
C TYR A 143 11.67 26.20 -5.35
N PHE A 144 12.43 26.65 -6.36
CA PHE A 144 13.63 27.45 -6.08
C PHE A 144 13.25 28.71 -5.29
N PRO A 145 14.00 29.05 -4.23
CA PRO A 145 13.67 30.19 -3.36
C PRO A 145 13.39 31.48 -4.14
N GLY A 146 12.30 32.16 -3.78
CA GLY A 146 11.92 33.48 -4.30
C GLY A 146 11.45 33.53 -5.76
N ARG A 147 11.24 32.38 -6.40
CA ARG A 147 10.85 32.36 -7.82
C ARG A 147 9.44 32.83 -8.09
N ILE A 148 8.49 32.55 -7.21
CA ILE A 148 7.10 33.01 -7.36
C ILE A 148 7.05 34.55 -7.49
N VAL A 149 7.75 35.25 -6.60
CA VAL A 149 7.87 36.71 -6.61
C VAL A 149 8.63 37.20 -7.84
N ARG A 150 9.80 36.60 -8.13
CA ARG A 150 10.67 37.01 -9.25
C ARG A 150 10.00 36.84 -10.60
N ASP A 151 9.27 35.73 -10.77
CA ASP A 151 8.52 35.40 -11.97
C ASP A 151 7.13 36.07 -11.95
N ARG A 152 6.82 36.90 -10.93
CA ARG A 152 5.64 37.79 -10.83
C ARG A 152 4.29 37.06 -11.01
N TRP A 153 4.14 35.91 -10.35
CA TRP A 153 2.94 35.09 -10.50
C TRP A 153 1.65 35.83 -10.15
N VAL A 154 1.63 36.57 -9.04
CA VAL A 154 0.46 37.34 -8.59
C VAL A 154 0.01 38.35 -9.65
N SER A 155 0.96 39.07 -10.27
CA SER A 155 0.65 40.05 -11.32
C SER A 155 0.07 39.36 -12.56
N GLN A 156 0.68 38.27 -13.02
CA GLN A 156 0.19 37.51 -14.18
C GLN A 156 -1.21 36.91 -13.93
N ALA A 157 -1.42 36.32 -12.75
CA ALA A 157 -2.71 35.76 -12.36
C ALA A 157 -3.81 36.85 -12.26
N THR A 158 -3.46 38.05 -11.81
CA THR A 158 -4.37 39.21 -11.77
C THR A 158 -4.77 39.68 -13.17
N GLU A 159 -3.90 39.53 -14.17
CA GLU A 159 -4.25 39.82 -15.57
C GLU A 159 -5.14 38.73 -16.17
N LEU A 160 -4.86 37.47 -15.86
CA LEU A 160 -5.60 36.31 -16.36
C LEU A 160 -7.03 36.23 -15.80
N THR A 161 -7.27 36.72 -14.58
CA THR A 161 -8.62 36.80 -13.97
C THR A 161 -9.52 37.87 -14.58
N LYS A 162 -8.97 38.82 -15.35
CA LYS A 162 -9.75 39.92 -15.97
C LYS A 162 -10.23 39.59 -17.38
N LYS A 163 -9.73 38.50 -17.97
CA LYS A 163 -10.12 38.04 -19.30
C LYS A 163 -11.34 37.13 -19.23
#